data_AF-A0A8H7A6Q9-F1
#
_entry.id   AF-A0A8H7A6Q9-F1
#
_cell.length_a   1.000
_cell.length_b   1.000
_cell.length_c   1.000
_cell.angle_alpha   90.00
_cell.angle_beta   90.00
_cell.angle_gamma   90.00
#
_symmetry.space_group_name_H-M   'P 1'
#
loop_
_entity.id
_entity.type
_entity.pdbx_description
1 polymer ?
#
loop_
_entity_poly.entity_id
_entity_poly.type
_entity_poly.pdbx_seq_one_letter_code
_entity_poly.pdbx_strand_id
1 'polypeptide(L)'
;MEEVDELREQFHLPLISWWVSGRRPPPLRDYFLEEPELRAQYSDQEIQKISTHLQRGKLVAWSGVPRLYIVLRRIGQLQSLDDIISHGISDYWFPFSAKSVQATTLSSTKQSEFLEAQKLVLTKAVDLEKNGEKKHFHFNRSDTIPFKGLGEIGRGGYATVDKVSSLFSRREYARKLFKRQNGGNKKAV
;
A
#
# COMPACT_ATOMS: atom_id res chain seq x y z
N MET A 1 7.16 11.03 -33.50
CA MET A 1 7.97 10.48 -32.39
C MET A 1 8.59 11.67 -31.65
N GLU A 2 7.75 12.61 -31.22
CA GLU A 2 8.19 13.96 -30.84
C GLU A 2 7.22 14.57 -29.82
N GLU A 3 5.94 14.20 -29.89
CA GLU A 3 4.88 14.65 -28.96
C GLU A 3 4.94 14.03 -27.55
N VAL A 4 5.83 13.07 -27.30
CA VAL A 4 5.93 12.36 -26.00
C VAL A 4 6.97 12.99 -25.08
N ASP A 5 7.89 13.80 -25.61
CA ASP A 5 8.94 14.45 -24.81
C ASP A 5 8.49 15.78 -24.18
N GLU A 6 7.51 16.48 -24.75
CA GLU A 6 7.01 17.73 -24.15
C GLU A 6 6.16 17.53 -22.89
N LEU A 7 5.53 16.37 -22.71
CA LEU A 7 4.79 16.05 -21.47
C LEU A 7 5.69 15.57 -20.32
N ARG A 8 7.00 15.41 -20.56
CA ARG A 8 7.97 14.92 -19.57
C ARG A 8 8.53 16.02 -18.66
N GLU A 9 8.43 17.29 -19.05
CA GLU A 9 8.90 18.40 -18.22
C GLU A 9 7.84 18.94 -17.25
N GLN A 10 6.54 18.80 -17.55
CA GLN A 10 5.50 19.49 -16.78
C GLN A 10 5.07 18.77 -15.48
N PHE A 11 5.38 17.48 -15.35
CA PHE A 11 5.01 16.71 -14.16
C PHE A 11 6.24 15.97 -13.65
N HIS A 12 6.91 16.52 -12.63
CA HIS A 12 7.92 15.84 -11.81
C HIS A 12 7.32 14.58 -11.12
N LEU A 13 6.97 13.57 -11.91
CA LEU A 13 6.51 12.28 -11.44
C LEU A 13 7.72 11.35 -11.39
N PRO A 14 8.05 10.78 -10.21
CA PRO A 14 9.18 9.88 -10.10
C PRO A 14 8.94 8.65 -10.96
N LEU A 15 10.02 8.10 -11.52
CA LEU A 15 10.10 6.80 -12.18
C LEU A 15 9.39 5.72 -11.35
N ILE A 16 8.11 5.49 -11.61
CA ILE A 16 7.47 4.23 -11.25
C ILE A 16 8.05 3.24 -12.24
N SER A 17 8.88 2.32 -11.76
CA SER A 17 9.58 1.32 -12.57
C SER A 17 8.60 0.34 -13.23
N TRP A 18 7.96 0.78 -14.31
CA TRP A 18 7.13 -0.07 -15.18
C TRP A 18 7.96 -0.94 -16.14
N TRP A 19 9.29 -0.95 -16.01
CA TRP A 19 10.21 -1.50 -17.03
C TRP A 19 10.85 -2.85 -16.68
N VAL A 20 10.40 -3.56 -15.64
CA VAL A 20 11.05 -4.84 -15.26
C VAL A 20 10.35 -6.09 -15.85
N SER A 21 9.23 -5.99 -16.58
CA SER A 21 8.54 -7.21 -17.04
C SER A 21 7.75 -7.19 -18.35
N GLY A 22 7.61 -6.06 -19.06
CA GLY A 22 6.87 -6.00 -20.35
C GLY A 22 5.39 -6.38 -20.30
N ARG A 23 4.84 -6.80 -19.15
CA ARG A 23 3.43 -7.13 -18.98
C ARG A 23 2.67 -5.90 -18.50
N ARG A 24 1.66 -5.51 -19.27
CA ARG A 24 0.66 -4.51 -18.85
C ARG A 24 0.02 -4.99 -17.53
N PRO A 25 -0.11 -4.12 -16.51
CA PRO A 25 -0.85 -4.49 -15.30
C PRO A 25 -2.29 -4.87 -15.68
N PRO A 26 -2.88 -5.86 -15.00
CA PRO A 26 -4.25 -6.25 -15.28
C PRO A 26 -5.22 -5.08 -15.04
N PRO A 27 -6.32 -4.97 -15.81
CA PRO A 27 -7.39 -4.02 -15.56
C PRO A 27 -7.86 -3.99 -14.09
N LEU A 28 -8.32 -2.83 -13.63
CA LEU A 28 -8.77 -2.64 -12.24
C LEU A 28 -9.86 -3.64 -11.81
N ARG A 29 -10.74 -4.06 -12.72
CA ARG A 29 -11.79 -5.04 -12.44
C ARG A 29 -11.25 -6.45 -12.17
N ASP A 30 -10.11 -6.79 -12.75
CA ASP A 30 -9.57 -8.15 -12.72
C ASP A 30 -9.10 -8.52 -11.30
N TYR A 31 -8.75 -7.51 -10.48
CA TYR A 31 -8.47 -7.66 -9.05
C TYR A 31 -9.67 -8.09 -8.20
N PHE A 32 -10.88 -8.13 -8.78
CA PHE A 32 -12.13 -8.39 -8.06
C PHE A 32 -12.96 -9.54 -8.67
N LEU A 33 -12.40 -10.32 -9.61
CA LEU A 33 -13.12 -11.40 -10.29
C LEU A 33 -13.35 -12.65 -9.43
N GLU A 34 -12.43 -12.92 -8.50
CA GLU A 34 -12.57 -14.04 -7.56
C GLU A 34 -13.71 -13.76 -6.58
N GLU A 35 -14.54 -14.77 -6.29
CA GLU A 35 -15.57 -14.70 -5.24
C GLU A 35 -14.93 -14.28 -3.91
N PRO A 36 -15.61 -13.44 -3.09
CA PRO A 36 -15.04 -12.95 -1.83
C PRO A 36 -14.55 -14.06 -0.90
N GLU A 37 -15.27 -15.20 -0.87
CA GLU A 37 -14.97 -16.34 0.00
C GLU A 37 -13.75 -17.15 -0.46
N LEU A 38 -13.43 -17.11 -1.76
CA LEU A 38 -12.30 -17.84 -2.35
C LEU A 38 -11.03 -16.97 -2.43
N ARG A 39 -11.19 -15.66 -2.26
CA ARG A 39 -10.11 -14.69 -2.43
C ARG A 39 -9.14 -14.74 -1.26
N ALA A 40 -7.88 -15.06 -1.55
CA ALA A 40 -6.79 -14.86 -0.60
C ALA A 40 -6.58 -13.36 -0.29
N GLN A 41 -5.91 -13.08 0.84
CA GLN A 41 -5.54 -11.70 1.22
C GLN A 41 -4.80 -10.99 0.08
N TYR A 42 -5.11 -9.71 -0.12
CA TYR A 42 -4.38 -8.87 -1.06
C TYR A 42 -2.97 -8.61 -0.53
N SER A 43 -1.99 -8.69 -1.42
CA SER A 43 -0.63 -8.23 -1.14
C SER A 43 -0.54 -6.70 -1.16
N ASP A 44 0.44 -6.14 -0.45
CA ASP A 44 0.72 -4.69 -0.51
C ASP A 44 1.01 -4.22 -1.94
N GLN A 45 1.59 -5.08 -2.77
CA GLN A 45 1.84 -4.79 -4.18
C GLN A 45 0.54 -4.66 -4.99
N GLU A 46 -0.45 -5.54 -4.77
CA GLU A 46 -1.76 -5.45 -5.42
C GLU A 46 -2.52 -4.20 -4.97
N ILE A 47 -2.51 -3.90 -3.67
CA ILE A 47 -3.14 -2.70 -3.11
C ILE A 47 -2.52 -1.44 -3.73
N GLN A 48 -1.20 -1.41 -3.88
CA GLN A 48 -0.51 -0.28 -4.53
C GLN A 48 -0.84 -0.17 -6.02
N LYS A 49 -0.99 -1.30 -6.73
CA LYS A 49 -1.44 -1.31 -8.13
C LYS A 49 -2.86 -0.76 -8.24
N ILE A 50 -3.78 -1.17 -7.36
CA ILE A 50 -5.15 -0.66 -7.28
C ILE A 50 -5.15 0.87 -7.05
N SER A 51 -4.39 1.36 -6.06
CA SER A 51 -4.21 2.81 -5.83
C SER A 51 -3.76 3.55 -7.10
N THR A 52 -2.79 2.99 -7.81
CA THR A 52 -2.27 3.59 -9.06
C THR A 52 -3.32 3.60 -10.17
N HIS A 53 -4.14 2.54 -10.28
CA HIS A 53 -5.26 2.51 -11.23
C HIS A 53 -6.30 3.58 -10.91
N LEU A 54 -6.66 3.76 -9.63
CA LEU A 54 -7.60 4.80 -9.19
C LEU A 54 -7.08 6.19 -9.51
N GLN A 55 -5.79 6.45 -9.25
CA GLN A 55 -5.14 7.72 -9.54
C GLN A 55 -5.20 8.05 -11.05
N ARG A 56 -4.87 7.07 -11.92
CA ARG A 56 -4.95 7.22 -13.38
C ARG A 56 -6.37 7.45 -13.88
N GLY A 57 -7.36 6.85 -13.22
CA GLY A 57 -8.78 7.06 -13.47
C GLY A 57 -9.32 8.41 -12.97
N LYS A 58 -8.46 9.32 -12.50
CA LYS A 58 -8.81 10.61 -11.89
C LYS A 58 -9.63 10.50 -10.60
N LEU A 59 -9.66 9.33 -9.96
CA LEU A 59 -10.27 9.10 -8.65
C LEU A 59 -9.23 9.32 -7.55
N VAL A 60 -8.76 10.56 -7.45
CA VAL A 60 -7.59 10.93 -6.62
C VAL A 60 -7.87 10.65 -5.14
N ALA A 61 -9.04 11.03 -4.62
CA ALA A 61 -9.41 10.77 -3.23
C ALA A 61 -9.38 9.26 -2.90
N TRP A 62 -9.94 8.43 -3.79
CA TRP A 62 -10.02 6.98 -3.60
C TRP A 62 -8.64 6.32 -3.69
N SER A 63 -7.75 6.87 -4.52
CA SER A 63 -6.36 6.40 -4.61
C SER A 63 -5.58 6.59 -3.31
N GLY A 64 -6.01 7.51 -2.44
CA GLY A 64 -5.46 7.75 -1.11
C GLY A 64 -5.89 6.72 -0.07
N VAL A 65 -6.98 6.00 -0.30
CA VAL A 65 -7.57 5.01 0.61
C VAL A 65 -7.88 3.67 -0.08
N PRO A 66 -6.88 3.05 -0.73
CA PRO A 66 -7.10 1.85 -1.54
C PRO A 66 -7.63 0.65 -0.75
N ARG A 67 -7.36 0.53 0.55
CA ARG A 67 -7.89 -0.57 1.38
C ARG A 67 -9.37 -0.37 1.67
N LEU A 68 -9.79 0.85 2.05
CA LEU A 68 -11.22 1.17 2.18
C LEU A 68 -11.95 0.93 0.86
N TYR A 69 -11.37 1.35 -0.27
CA TYR A 69 -11.91 1.09 -1.59
C TYR A 69 -12.12 -0.42 -1.83
N ILE A 70 -11.12 -1.25 -1.55
CA ILE A 70 -11.22 -2.71 -1.72
C ILE A 70 -12.34 -3.28 -0.87
N VAL A 71 -12.38 -2.96 0.43
CA VAL A 71 -13.37 -3.51 1.37
C VAL A 71 -14.79 -3.10 0.96
N LEU A 72 -15.02 -1.80 0.71
CA LEU A 72 -16.33 -1.29 0.31
C LEU A 72 -16.78 -1.85 -1.04
N ARG A 73 -15.85 -2.01 -1.98
CA ARG A 73 -16.14 -2.65 -3.27
C ARG A 73 -16.55 -4.11 -3.11
N ARG A 74 -15.92 -4.85 -2.17
CA ARG A 74 -16.24 -6.26 -1.90
C ARG A 74 -17.61 -6.47 -1.27
N ILE A 75 -18.07 -5.54 -0.43
CA ILE A 75 -19.38 -5.63 0.23
C ILE A 75 -20.52 -4.92 -0.54
N GLY A 76 -20.21 -4.39 -1.74
CA GLY A 76 -21.17 -3.65 -2.57
C GLY A 76 -21.63 -2.33 -1.95
N GLN A 77 -20.75 -1.64 -1.23
CA GLN A 77 -21.01 -0.35 -0.57
C GLN A 77 -20.05 0.76 -1.02
N LEU A 78 -19.64 0.72 -2.30
CA LEU A 78 -18.67 1.68 -2.84
C LEU A 78 -19.23 3.12 -2.86
N GLN A 79 -20.54 3.27 -2.96
CA GLN A 79 -21.25 4.55 -2.89
C GLN A 79 -21.02 5.31 -1.57
N SER A 80 -20.69 4.60 -0.48
CA SER A 80 -20.43 5.21 0.82
C SER A 80 -18.98 5.69 0.98
N LEU A 81 -18.11 5.42 0.00
CA LEU A 81 -16.67 5.71 0.13
C LEU A 81 -16.40 7.22 0.25
N ASP A 82 -17.04 8.04 -0.57
CA ASP A 82 -16.85 9.50 -0.52
C ASP A 82 -17.33 10.08 0.81
N ASP A 83 -18.46 9.60 1.33
CA ASP A 83 -18.99 9.99 2.63
C ASP A 83 -18.02 9.61 3.76
N ILE A 84 -17.51 8.37 3.76
CA ILE A 84 -16.52 7.90 4.74
C ILE A 84 -15.24 8.75 4.68
N ILE A 85 -14.73 9.06 3.49
CA ILE A 85 -13.55 9.93 3.31
C ILE A 85 -13.82 11.33 3.86
N SER A 86 -15.01 11.88 3.62
CA SER A 86 -15.39 13.23 4.07
C SER A 86 -15.40 13.38 5.59
N HIS A 87 -15.69 12.29 6.31
CA HIS A 87 -15.58 12.19 7.77
C HIS A 87 -14.13 12.01 8.28
N GLY A 88 -13.13 12.06 7.39
CA GLY A 88 -11.71 11.90 7.73
C GLY A 88 -11.29 10.46 8.01
N ILE A 89 -12.16 9.49 7.70
CA ILE A 89 -11.84 8.07 7.83
C ILE A 89 -10.96 7.66 6.64
N SER A 90 -9.86 6.99 6.95
CA SER A 90 -8.83 6.60 5.98
C SER A 90 -8.27 5.21 6.27
N ASP A 91 -7.43 4.69 5.38
CA ASP A 91 -6.75 3.40 5.56
C ASP A 91 -5.97 3.31 6.88
N TYR A 92 -5.51 4.45 7.43
CA TYR A 92 -4.83 4.49 8.73
C TYR A 92 -5.67 3.91 9.88
N TRP A 93 -7.00 3.87 9.75
CA TRP A 93 -7.89 3.37 10.79
C TRP A 93 -7.99 1.84 10.84
N PHE A 94 -7.41 1.12 9.88
CA PHE A 94 -7.30 -0.33 9.99
C PHE A 94 -6.33 -0.75 11.12
N PRO A 95 -6.61 -1.85 11.83
CA PRO A 95 -7.84 -2.65 11.76
C PRO A 95 -9.03 -1.96 12.46
N PHE A 96 -10.22 -2.08 11.88
CA PHE A 96 -11.45 -1.58 12.48
C PHE A 96 -12.02 -2.60 13.48
N SER A 97 -12.54 -2.08 14.59
CA SER A 97 -13.36 -2.82 15.57
C SER A 97 -14.85 -2.57 15.33
N ALA A 98 -15.72 -3.40 15.91
CA ALA A 98 -17.18 -3.17 15.82
C ALA A 98 -17.57 -1.75 16.24
N LYS A 99 -16.97 -1.24 17.32
CA LYS A 99 -17.21 0.14 17.80
C LYS A 99 -16.74 1.21 16.81
N SER A 100 -15.61 1.00 16.13
CA SER A 100 -15.11 2.00 15.17
C SER A 100 -15.85 1.94 13.82
N VAL A 101 -16.37 0.78 13.43
CA VAL A 101 -17.23 0.66 12.23
C VAL A 101 -18.60 1.30 12.47
N GLN A 102 -19.12 1.28 13.71
CA GLN A 102 -20.38 1.98 14.04
C GLN A 102 -20.33 3.49 13.81
N ALA A 103 -19.15 4.10 13.74
CA ALA A 103 -18.98 5.51 13.38
C ALA A 103 -19.20 5.79 11.88
N THR A 104 -19.34 4.75 11.06
CA THR A 104 -19.65 4.87 9.62
C THR A 104 -21.15 4.89 9.37
N THR A 105 -21.56 5.40 8.21
CA THR A 105 -22.96 5.46 7.75
C THR A 105 -23.51 4.10 7.28
N LEU A 106 -22.77 2.99 7.49
CA LEU A 106 -23.16 1.66 7.06
C LEU A 106 -24.25 1.07 7.97
N SER A 107 -25.21 0.35 7.38
CA SER A 107 -26.21 -0.45 8.12
C SER A 107 -25.56 -1.57 8.92
N SER A 108 -26.20 -2.02 10.02
CA SER A 108 -25.65 -3.05 10.92
C SER A 108 -25.19 -4.32 10.20
N THR A 109 -25.94 -4.81 9.20
CA THR A 109 -25.55 -5.99 8.40
C THR A 109 -24.27 -5.72 7.62
N LYS A 110 -24.16 -4.54 7.00
CA LYS A 110 -22.97 -4.13 6.24
C LYS A 110 -21.76 -3.85 7.13
N GLN A 111 -21.98 -3.46 8.39
CA GLN A 111 -20.89 -3.35 9.36
C GLN A 111 -20.26 -4.73 9.64
N SER A 112 -21.07 -5.77 9.82
CA SER A 112 -20.56 -7.15 9.98
C SER A 112 -19.81 -7.64 8.74
N GLU A 113 -20.38 -7.42 7.54
CA GLU A 113 -19.70 -7.76 6.29
C GLU A 113 -18.37 -6.99 6.12
N PHE A 114 -18.32 -5.71 6.52
CA PHE A 114 -17.10 -4.91 6.49
C PHE A 114 -16.02 -5.49 7.41
N LEU A 115 -16.39 -5.87 8.64
CA LEU A 115 -15.46 -6.45 9.61
C LEU A 115 -14.89 -7.79 9.16
N GLU A 116 -15.65 -8.57 8.38
CA GLU A 116 -15.16 -9.80 7.77
C GLU A 116 -14.28 -9.50 6.56
N ALA A 117 -14.73 -8.62 5.66
CA ALA A 117 -14.01 -8.26 4.44
C ALA A 117 -12.69 -7.52 4.70
N GLN A 118 -12.54 -6.81 5.83
CA GLN A 118 -11.27 -6.13 6.15
C GLN A 118 -10.10 -7.10 6.25
N LYS A 119 -10.35 -8.37 6.61
CA LYS A 119 -9.30 -9.41 6.71
C LYS A 119 -8.54 -9.57 5.40
N LEU A 120 -9.15 -9.23 4.26
CA LEU A 120 -8.53 -9.26 2.94
C LEU A 120 -7.43 -8.21 2.75
N VAL A 121 -7.41 -7.13 3.55
CA VAL A 121 -6.51 -5.97 3.37
C VAL A 121 -5.58 -5.73 4.57
N LEU A 122 -5.65 -6.57 5.61
CA LEU A 122 -4.73 -6.54 6.76
C LEU A 122 -3.41 -7.22 6.38
N THR A 123 -2.52 -6.44 5.76
CA THR A 123 -1.20 -6.89 5.28
C THR A 123 -0.09 -6.66 6.31
N LYS A 124 1.12 -7.18 6.01
CA LYS A 124 2.33 -6.91 6.80
C LYS A 124 2.60 -5.41 7.00
N ALA A 125 2.19 -4.56 6.06
CA ALA A 125 2.31 -3.11 6.21
C ALA A 125 1.49 -2.54 7.38
N VAL A 126 0.28 -3.07 7.58
CA VAL A 126 -0.59 -2.68 8.70
C VAL A 126 0.07 -3.08 10.01
N ASP A 127 0.54 -4.33 10.09
CA ASP A 127 1.25 -4.83 11.28
C ASP A 127 2.51 -4.01 11.59
N LEU A 128 3.29 -3.64 10.57
CA LEU A 128 4.52 -2.89 10.74
C LEU A 128 4.31 -1.54 11.44
N GLU A 129 3.17 -0.89 11.21
CA GLU A 129 2.88 0.44 11.76
C GLU A 129 1.96 0.43 12.97
N LYS A 130 1.08 -0.55 13.09
CA LYS A 130 0.06 -0.63 14.14
C LYS A 130 0.40 -1.61 15.23
N ASN A 131 1.11 -2.68 14.90
CA ASN A 131 1.47 -3.71 15.86
C ASN A 131 2.83 -3.41 16.49
N GLY A 132 2.83 -2.52 17.49
CA GLY A 132 4.04 -2.12 18.22
C GLY A 132 4.71 -3.23 19.02
N GLU A 133 4.06 -4.38 19.20
CA GLU A 133 4.62 -5.53 19.91
C GLU A 133 5.66 -6.27 19.05
N LYS A 134 5.46 -6.31 17.73
CA LYS A 134 6.36 -7.00 16.80
C LYS A 134 7.45 -6.05 16.31
N LYS A 135 8.62 -6.11 16.95
CA LYS A 135 9.78 -5.25 16.63
C LYS A 135 10.52 -5.61 15.33
N HIS A 136 10.28 -6.80 14.79
CA HIS A 136 11.02 -7.32 13.63
C HIS A 136 10.10 -7.97 12.61
N PHE A 137 10.32 -7.64 11.33
CA PHE A 137 9.59 -8.20 10.20
C PHE A 137 10.54 -8.83 9.21
N HIS A 138 10.16 -10.02 8.72
CA HIS A 138 10.85 -10.69 7.64
C HIS A 138 10.14 -10.42 6.32
N PHE A 139 10.89 -9.88 5.36
CA PHE A 139 10.47 -9.66 3.98
C PHE A 139 11.25 -10.58 3.07
N ASN A 140 10.54 -11.37 2.27
CA ASN A 140 11.16 -12.20 1.23
C ASN A 140 11.71 -11.30 0.11
N ARG A 141 12.54 -11.85 -0.77
CA ARG A 141 13.09 -11.12 -1.92
C ARG A 141 12.02 -10.60 -2.88
N SER A 142 10.89 -11.30 -2.97
CA SER A 142 9.71 -10.91 -3.77
C SER A 142 8.79 -9.93 -3.04
N ASP A 143 8.94 -9.76 -1.73
CA ASP A 143 8.06 -8.90 -0.95
C ASP A 143 8.37 -7.44 -1.29
N THR A 144 7.32 -6.65 -1.50
CA THR A 144 7.45 -5.21 -1.61
C THR A 144 7.49 -4.62 -0.20
N ILE A 145 8.57 -3.91 0.13
CA ILE A 145 8.65 -3.15 1.38
C ILE A 145 7.62 -2.01 1.30
N PRO A 146 6.74 -1.83 2.31
CA PRO A 146 5.60 -0.90 2.22
C PRO A 146 5.99 0.58 2.44
N PHE A 147 7.14 0.98 1.89
CA PHE A 147 7.66 2.34 1.94
C PHE A 147 8.04 2.80 0.53
N LYS A 148 7.69 4.04 0.20
CA LYS A 148 8.16 4.77 -0.98
C LYS A 148 9.40 5.57 -0.61
N GLY A 149 10.52 5.36 -1.29
CA GLY A 149 11.71 6.19 -1.14
C GLY A 149 11.46 7.63 -1.60
N LEU A 150 11.90 8.60 -0.80
CA LEU A 150 11.83 10.04 -1.09
C LEU A 150 13.22 10.66 -1.34
N GLY A 151 14.29 10.00 -0.91
CA GLY A 151 15.67 10.43 -1.20
C GLY A 151 16.64 10.06 -0.08
N GLU A 152 17.94 9.99 -0.39
CA GLU A 152 18.99 9.82 0.63
C GLU A 152 19.11 11.11 1.45
N ILE A 153 19.16 10.98 2.78
CA ILE A 153 19.35 12.09 3.73
C ILE A 153 20.64 11.97 4.53
N GLY A 154 21.37 10.87 4.39
CA GLY A 154 22.68 10.72 5.02
C GLY A 154 23.36 9.40 4.65
N ARG A 155 24.68 9.38 4.79
CA ARG A 155 25.51 8.20 4.50
C ARG A 155 26.68 8.12 5.46
N GLY A 156 26.90 6.95 6.02
CA GLY A 156 28.07 6.61 6.83
C GLY A 156 28.82 5.39 6.27
N GLY A 157 29.90 4.98 6.95
CA GLY A 157 30.74 3.86 6.49
C GLY A 157 30.01 2.52 6.33
N TYR A 158 29.00 2.26 7.17
CA TYR A 158 28.31 0.96 7.24
C TYR A 158 26.81 1.02 6.89
N ALA A 159 26.26 2.22 6.73
CA ALA A 159 24.82 2.41 6.51
C ALA A 159 24.52 3.64 5.66
N THR A 160 23.42 3.59 4.93
CA THR A 160 22.77 4.75 4.31
C THR A 160 21.48 5.07 5.06
N VAL A 161 21.06 6.32 5.03
CA VAL A 161 19.81 6.78 5.60
C VAL A 161 19.02 7.45 4.49
N ASP A 162 17.81 6.96 4.24
CA ASP A 162 16.89 7.55 3.28
C ASP A 162 15.60 8.03 3.96
N LYS A 163 15.07 9.15 3.46
CA LYS A 163 13.72 9.60 3.77
C LYS A 163 12.75 8.71 3.00
N VAL A 164 11.75 8.17 3.67
CA VAL A 164 10.74 7.30 3.07
C VAL A 164 9.34 7.71 3.52
N SER A 165 8.34 7.52 2.67
CA SER A 165 6.91 7.65 3.02
C SER A 165 6.30 6.27 3.16
N SER A 166 5.55 6.02 4.23
CA SER A 166 4.67 4.86 4.32
C SER A 166 3.67 4.84 3.17
N LEU A 167 3.44 3.65 2.59
CA LEU A 167 2.35 3.41 1.64
C LEU A 167 0.99 3.22 2.32
N PHE A 168 0.98 3.02 3.64
CA PHE A 168 -0.21 2.81 4.45
C PHE A 168 -0.70 4.11 5.10
N SER A 169 0.12 4.75 5.95
CA SER A 169 -0.26 5.96 6.69
C SER A 169 0.13 7.28 6.00
N ARG A 170 0.91 7.21 4.90
CA ARG A 170 1.54 8.37 4.25
C ARG A 170 2.47 9.19 5.15
N ARG A 171 2.79 8.69 6.35
CA ARG A 171 3.76 9.34 7.25
C ARG A 171 5.17 9.18 6.69
N GLU A 172 6.00 10.18 6.94
CA GLU A 172 7.40 10.18 6.55
C GLU A 172 8.29 9.65 7.69
N TYR A 173 9.32 8.90 7.33
CA TYR A 173 10.26 8.27 8.25
C TYR A 173 11.68 8.41 7.71
N ALA A 174 12.66 8.38 8.62
CA ALA A 174 14.05 8.11 8.27
C ALA A 174 14.29 6.59 8.35
N ARG A 175 14.64 5.97 7.23
CA ARG A 175 14.99 4.55 7.16
C ARG A 175 16.50 4.40 7.09
N LYS A 176 17.07 3.67 8.04
CA LYS A 176 18.50 3.33 8.07
C LYS A 176 18.70 1.95 7.45
N LEU A 177 19.47 1.89 6.37
CA LEU A 177 19.78 0.68 5.62
C LEU A 177 21.22 0.23 5.92
N PHE A 178 21.36 -1.02 6.34
CA PHE A 178 22.68 -1.62 6.62
C PHE A 178 23.09 -2.52 5.46
N LYS A 179 24.33 -2.37 4.98
CA LYS A 179 24.89 -3.31 4.00
C LYS A 179 25.18 -4.62 4.71
N ARG A 180 24.69 -5.74 4.16
CA ARG A 180 25.18 -7.06 4.57
C ARG A 180 26.64 -7.17 4.12
N GLN A 181 27.56 -7.21 5.06
CA GLN A 181 28.91 -7.69 4.78
C GLN A 181 28.84 -9.22 4.72
N ASN A 182 29.18 -9.80 3.57
CA ASN A 182 29.49 -11.21 3.53
C ASN A 182 30.73 -11.39 4.43
N GLY A 183 30.58 -12.06 5.57
CA GLY A 183 31.73 -12.47 6.36
C GLY A 183 32.64 -13.28 5.46
N GLY A 184 33.75 -12.68 5.05
CA GLY A 184 34.73 -13.36 4.21
C GLY A 184 35.16 -14.64 4.91
N ASN A 185 35.09 -15.77 4.19
CA ASN A 185 35.77 -16.99 4.59
C ASN A 185 37.20 -16.60 4.96
N LYS A 186 37.53 -16.63 6.26
CA LYS A 186 38.93 -16.63 6.69
C LYS A 186 39.49 -17.93 6.15
N LYS A 187 40.26 -17.88 5.05
CA LYS A 187 41.15 -18.99 4.72
C LYS A 187 42.11 -19.10 5.89
N ALA A 188 41.97 -20.18 6.66
CA ALA A 188 42.98 -20.60 7.60
C ALA A 188 44.28 -20.80 6.79
N VAL A 189 45.33 -20.11 7.22
CA VAL A 189 46.72 -20.38 6.82
C VAL A 189 47.28 -21.36 7.84
#